data_AF-A0AAV4JTF5-F1
#
_entry.id   AF-A0AAV4JTF5-F1
#
_cell.length_a   1.000
_cell.length_b   1.000
_cell.length_c   1.000
_cell.angle_alpha   90.00
_cell.angle_beta   90.00
_cell.angle_gamma   90.00
#
_symmetry.space_group_name_H-M   'P 1'
#
loop_
_entity.id
_entity.type
_entity.pdbx_description
1 polymer ?
#
loop_
_entity_poly.entity_id
_entity_poly.type
_entity_poly.pdbx_seq_one_letter_code
_entity_poly.pdbx_strand_id
1 'polypeptide(L)'
;MKNGKAAGPCQIPIELLQTLGNWGIDQLTKILNRIYDTGNIPKDMLISTFITLQKKPGATEYENHRTISLMSHTLKLLLRILLTRIRSKIKPEISETQLGFVANKGTTNAIFTMMMLMERCIETQKDLYLCFIDYSKAFYKVRHEELFHILDSLDIDGKDLRILKTNSYS
;
A
#
# COMPACT_ATOMS: atom_id res chain seq x y z
N MET A 1 13.10 -4.38 -4.02
CA MET A 1 11.95 -4.00 -4.90
C MET A 1 12.15 -4.68 -6.26
N LYS A 2 11.19 -4.67 -7.19
CA LYS A 2 11.40 -5.27 -8.52
C LYS A 2 12.08 -4.25 -9.45
N ASN A 3 12.88 -4.73 -10.40
CA ASN A 3 13.53 -3.92 -11.44
C ASN A 3 12.50 -3.38 -12.44
N GLY A 4 12.92 -2.42 -13.28
CA GLY A 4 12.11 -1.79 -14.32
C GLY A 4 11.06 -0.82 -13.78
N LYS A 5 11.30 -0.23 -12.60
CA LYS A 5 10.39 0.75 -11.99
C LYS A 5 10.83 2.17 -12.35
N ALA A 6 9.87 2.98 -12.82
CA ALA A 6 10.10 4.39 -13.08
C ALA A 6 10.60 5.09 -11.82
N ALA A 7 11.68 5.86 -11.97
CA ALA A 7 12.25 6.66 -10.89
C ALA A 7 11.29 7.78 -10.47
N GLY A 8 11.34 8.14 -9.19
CA GLY A 8 10.69 9.36 -8.71
C GLY A 8 11.49 10.62 -9.08
N PRO A 9 11.14 11.79 -8.51
CA PRO A 9 11.78 13.07 -8.80
C PRO A 9 13.31 13.07 -8.65
N CYS A 10 13.85 12.27 -7.73
CA CYS A 10 15.28 12.14 -7.51
C CYS A 10 16.04 11.45 -8.66
N GLN A 11 15.33 10.91 -9.67
CA GLN A 11 15.89 10.18 -10.82
C GLN A 11 16.81 9.00 -10.47
N ILE A 12 16.76 8.51 -9.24
CA ILE A 12 17.52 7.33 -8.79
C ILE A 12 16.72 6.08 -9.17
N PRO A 13 17.22 5.25 -10.11
CA PRO A 13 16.59 3.98 -10.45
C PRO A 13 16.74 2.98 -9.31
N ILE A 14 15.86 1.98 -9.27
CA ILE A 14 15.89 0.97 -8.21
C ILE A 14 17.11 0.06 -8.33
N GLU A 15 17.55 -0.17 -9.56
CA GLU A 15 18.71 -0.97 -9.93
C GLU A 15 19.96 -0.42 -9.26
N LEU A 16 20.12 0.90 -9.22
CA LEU A 16 21.25 1.55 -8.54
C LEU A 16 21.26 1.23 -7.04
N LEU A 17 20.09 1.22 -6.40
CA LEU A 17 19.99 0.85 -4.97
C LEU A 17 20.27 -0.63 -4.73
N GLN A 18 19.97 -1.49 -5.69
CA GLN A 18 20.22 -2.93 -5.60
C GLN A 18 21.67 -3.32 -5.89
N THR A 19 22.38 -2.51 -6.68
CA THR A 19 23.80 -2.71 -7.00
C THR A 19 24.73 -1.98 -6.03
N LEU A 20 24.19 -1.31 -5.01
CA LEU A 20 24.98 -0.81 -3.88
C LEU A 20 25.71 -2.01 -3.25
N GLY A 21 27.04 -2.03 -3.33
CA GLY A 21 27.85 -2.97 -2.58
C GLY A 21 27.63 -2.78 -1.06
N ASN A 22 28.24 -3.65 -0.25
CA ASN A 22 28.06 -3.65 1.22
C ASN A 22 28.20 -2.25 1.85
N TRP A 23 29.21 -1.49 1.43
CA TRP A 23 29.39 -0.11 1.89
C TRP A 23 28.17 0.79 1.62
N GLY A 24 27.59 0.71 0.42
CA GLY A 24 26.44 1.52 0.05
C GLY A 24 25.18 1.13 0.81
N ILE A 25 25.00 -0.17 1.07
CA ILE A 25 23.92 -0.68 1.93
C ILE A 25 24.08 -0.17 3.35
N ASP A 26 25.30 -0.16 3.89
CA ASP A 26 25.57 0.36 5.24
C ASP A 26 25.26 1.86 5.35
N GLN A 27 25.66 2.66 4.35
CA GLN A 27 25.34 4.09 4.33
C GLN A 27 23.83 4.33 4.22
N LEU A 28 23.15 3.62 3.32
CA LEU A 28 21.71 3.71 3.17
C LEU A 28 20.99 3.34 4.47
N THR A 29 21.44 2.28 5.13
CA THR A 29 20.88 1.83 6.42
C THR A 29 21.07 2.90 7.50
N LYS A 30 22.26 3.51 7.59
CA LYS A 30 22.52 4.63 8.53
C LYS A 30 21.58 5.81 8.28
N ILE A 31 21.37 6.18 7.01
CA ILE A 31 20.46 7.27 6.64
C ILE A 31 19.03 6.93 7.05
N LEU A 32 18.54 5.74 6.71
CA LEU A 32 17.18 5.30 7.04
C LEU A 32 16.95 5.22 8.56
N ASN A 33 17.92 4.71 9.32
CA ASN A 33 17.85 4.67 10.77
C ASN A 33 17.85 6.08 11.38
N ARG A 34 18.66 7.00 10.87
CA ARG A 34 18.64 8.40 11.31
C ARG A 34 17.29 9.06 11.05
N ILE A 35 16.68 8.82 9.88
CA ILE A 35 15.32 9.30 9.57
C ILE A 35 14.31 8.70 10.56
N TYR A 36 14.41 7.40 10.82
CA TYR A 36 13.52 6.69 11.72
C TYR A 36 13.58 7.23 13.17
N ASP A 37 14.78 7.43 13.70
CA ASP A 37 15.00 7.89 15.07
C ASP A 37 14.62 9.35 15.25
N THR A 38 14.94 10.21 14.28
CA THR A 38 14.63 11.65 14.35
C THR A 38 13.18 11.95 13.97
N GLY A 39 12.55 11.12 13.14
CA GLY A 39 11.23 11.41 12.55
C GLY A 39 11.28 12.40 11.38
N ASN A 40 12.47 12.91 11.02
CA ASN A 40 12.62 13.96 10.01
C ASN A 40 12.94 13.36 8.65
N ILE A 41 11.98 13.41 7.72
CA ILE A 41 12.15 12.95 6.35
C ILE A 41 12.62 14.15 5.50
N PRO A 42 13.72 14.02 4.74
CA PRO A 42 14.15 15.08 3.83
C PRO A 42 13.02 15.51 2.87
N LYS A 43 12.83 16.82 2.70
CA LYS A 43 11.74 17.37 1.86
C LYS A 43 11.77 16.81 0.44
N ASP A 44 12.95 16.65 -0.15
CA ASP A 44 13.13 16.10 -1.50
C ASP A 44 12.60 14.67 -1.64
N MET A 45 12.60 13.89 -0.55
CA MET A 45 12.05 12.53 -0.54
C MET A 45 10.52 12.52 -0.50
N LEU A 46 9.89 13.59 0.02
CA LEU A 46 8.43 13.73 0.10
C LEU A 46 7.82 14.20 -1.22
N ILE A 47 8.63 14.81 -2.11
CA ILE A 47 8.17 15.24 -3.44
C ILE A 47 7.81 14.00 -4.27
N SER A 48 6.66 14.07 -4.93
CA SER A 48 6.17 13.01 -5.83
C SER A 48 5.66 13.58 -7.15
N THR A 49 5.93 12.89 -8.25
CA THR A 49 5.41 13.27 -9.57
C THR A 49 4.11 12.51 -9.84
N PHE A 50 3.03 13.23 -10.14
CA PHE A 50 1.77 12.62 -10.52
C PHE A 50 1.68 12.45 -12.03
N ILE A 51 1.36 11.23 -12.48
CA ILE A 51 1.14 10.89 -13.89
C ILE A 51 -0.27 10.33 -14.03
N THR A 52 -1.03 10.84 -15.00
CA THR A 52 -2.37 10.34 -15.34
C THR A 52 -2.29 9.33 -16.47
N LEU A 53 -2.74 8.11 -16.24
CA LEU A 53 -2.86 7.07 -17.26
C LEU A 53 -4.32 6.89 -17.65
N GLN A 54 -4.60 6.70 -18.94
CA GLN A 54 -5.93 6.35 -19.39
C GLN A 54 -6.27 4.91 -18.98
N LYS A 55 -7.47 4.68 -18.41
CA LYS A 55 -7.96 3.33 -18.11
C LYS A 55 -8.34 2.57 -19.38
N LYS A 56 -8.76 3.30 -20.43
CA LYS A 56 -9.16 2.79 -21.74
C LYS A 56 -8.64 3.75 -22.83
N PRO A 57 -8.29 3.26 -24.04
CA PRO A 57 -7.86 4.12 -25.13
C PRO A 57 -8.93 5.17 -25.47
N GLY A 58 -8.54 6.43 -25.63
CA GLY A 58 -9.46 7.51 -26.01
C GLY A 58 -10.29 8.09 -24.85
N ALA A 59 -9.92 7.82 -23.60
CA ALA A 59 -10.59 8.40 -22.45
C ALA A 59 -10.45 9.94 -22.42
N THR A 60 -11.58 10.64 -22.45
CA THR A 60 -11.65 12.12 -22.38
C THR A 60 -12.04 12.61 -21.00
N GLU A 61 -12.84 11.83 -20.26
CA GLU A 61 -13.29 12.17 -18.91
C GLU A 61 -12.23 11.87 -17.84
N TYR A 62 -12.12 12.75 -16.85
CA TYR A 62 -11.17 12.62 -15.73
C TYR A 62 -11.34 11.31 -14.96
N GLU A 63 -12.57 10.84 -14.75
CA GLU A 63 -12.87 9.62 -13.98
C GLU A 63 -12.36 8.34 -14.66
N ASN A 64 -12.14 8.41 -15.97
CA ASN A 64 -11.56 7.36 -16.79
C ASN A 64 -10.03 7.39 -16.82
N HIS A 65 -9.41 8.28 -16.04
CA HIS A 65 -7.98 8.30 -15.81
C HIS A 65 -7.63 7.69 -14.45
N ARG A 66 -6.44 7.11 -14.38
CA ARG A 66 -5.81 6.63 -13.16
C ARG A 66 -4.60 7.49 -12.89
N THR A 67 -4.67 8.28 -11.84
CA THR A 67 -3.51 9.02 -11.34
C THR A 67 -2.57 8.07 -10.59
N ILE A 68 -1.28 8.11 -10.92
CA ILE A 68 -0.22 7.36 -10.28
C ILE A 68 0.78 8.37 -9.71
N SER A 69 1.19 8.16 -8.46
CA SER A 69 2.24 8.93 -7.81
C SER A 69 3.58 8.20 -7.92
N LEU A 70 4.58 8.86 -8.50
CA LEU A 70 5.97 8.42 -8.51
C LEU A 70 6.72 9.03 -7.34
N MET A 71 6.79 8.29 -6.23
CA MET A 71 7.58 8.66 -5.06
C MET A 71 9.05 8.24 -5.20
N SER A 72 9.93 8.89 -4.42
CA SER A 72 11.34 8.48 -4.26
C SER A 72 11.48 7.00 -3.89
N HIS A 73 12.42 6.29 -4.51
CA HIS A 73 12.68 4.88 -4.20
C HIS A 73 13.20 4.69 -2.77
N THR A 74 13.96 5.64 -2.24
CA THR A 74 14.44 5.62 -0.86
C THR A 74 13.28 5.73 0.13
N LEU A 75 12.29 6.60 -0.15
CA LEU A 75 11.09 6.71 0.68
C LEU A 75 10.23 5.44 0.58
N LYS A 76 10.04 4.90 -0.64
CA LYS A 76 9.35 3.62 -0.84
C LYS A 76 10.01 2.48 -0.07
N LEU A 77 11.35 2.48 0.04
CA LEU A 77 12.08 1.49 0.83
C LEU A 77 11.74 1.61 2.32
N LEU A 78 11.79 2.82 2.87
CA LEU A 78 11.41 3.11 4.26
C LEU A 78 9.98 2.66 4.55
N LEU A 79 9.02 3.07 3.74
CA LEU A 79 7.60 2.71 3.90
C LEU A 79 7.39 1.19 3.81
N ARG A 80 8.17 0.48 2.99
CA ARG A 80 8.10 -0.98 2.90
C ARG A 80 8.64 -1.68 4.15
N ILE A 81 9.68 -1.13 4.78
CA ILE A 81 10.19 -1.62 6.07
C ILE A 81 9.11 -1.43 7.14
N LEU A 82 8.51 -0.25 7.24
CA LEU A 82 7.42 0.04 8.18
C LEU A 82 6.22 -0.87 7.95
N LEU A 83 5.76 -1.03 6.70
CA LEU A 83 4.67 -1.93 6.36
C LEU A 83 4.95 -3.36 6.82
N THR A 84 6.20 -3.83 6.70
CA THR A 84 6.58 -5.19 7.13
C THR A 84 6.48 -5.33 8.65
N ARG A 85 6.90 -4.30 9.41
CA ARG A 85 6.79 -4.27 10.88
C ARG A 85 5.35 -4.21 11.36
N ILE A 86 4.54 -3.36 10.75
CA ILE A 86 3.13 -3.16 11.11
C ILE A 86 2.29 -4.38 10.74
N ARG A 87 2.59 -5.03 9.60
CA ARG A 87 1.79 -6.15 9.10
C ARG A 87 1.75 -7.33 10.06
N SER A 88 2.80 -7.60 10.83
CA SER A 88 2.77 -8.69 11.82
C SER A 88 1.76 -8.42 12.94
N LYS A 89 1.63 -7.16 13.37
CA LYS A 89 0.68 -6.73 14.40
C LYS A 89 -0.76 -6.69 13.90
N ILE A 90 -0.99 -6.31 12.65
CA ILE A 90 -2.34 -6.23 12.06
C ILE A 90 -2.87 -7.60 11.61
N LYS A 91 -2.00 -8.57 11.33
CA LYS A 91 -2.40 -9.89 10.78
C LYS A 91 -3.52 -10.59 11.57
N PRO A 92 -3.53 -10.62 12.92
CA PRO A 92 -4.60 -11.24 13.71
C PRO A 92 -5.97 -10.53 13.55
N GLU A 93 -5.96 -9.23 13.27
CA GLU A 93 -7.16 -8.39 13.13
C GLU A 93 -7.82 -8.52 11.74
N ILE A 94 -7.12 -9.11 10.77
CA ILE A 94 -7.64 -9.26 9.41
C ILE A 94 -8.60 -10.45 9.35
N SER A 95 -9.86 -10.17 9.04
CA SER A 95 -10.89 -11.19 8.81
C SER A 95 -10.43 -12.29 7.83
N GLU A 96 -10.81 -13.53 8.09
CA GLU A 96 -10.56 -14.66 7.19
C GLU A 96 -11.21 -14.45 5.82
N THR A 97 -12.33 -13.73 5.77
CA THR A 97 -13.06 -13.38 4.54
C THR A 97 -12.41 -12.25 3.75
N GLN A 98 -11.39 -11.56 4.31
CA GLN A 98 -10.61 -10.58 3.56
C GLN A 98 -9.65 -11.30 2.61
N LEU A 99 -9.91 -11.16 1.31
CA LEU A 99 -9.12 -11.79 0.25
C LEU A 99 -8.23 -10.78 -0.49
N GLY A 100 -8.60 -9.51 -0.49
CA GLY A 100 -7.84 -8.43 -1.12
C GLY A 100 -6.65 -7.98 -0.28
N PHE A 101 -5.50 -7.74 -0.91
CA PHE A 101 -4.26 -7.25 -0.27
C PHE A 101 -3.67 -8.15 0.83
N VAL A 102 -4.18 -9.38 0.97
CA VAL A 102 -3.64 -10.40 1.89
C VAL A 102 -2.70 -11.32 1.13
N ALA A 103 -1.58 -11.71 1.76
CA ALA A 103 -0.62 -12.61 1.14
C ALA A 103 -1.27 -13.98 0.87
N ASN A 104 -0.98 -14.57 -0.29
CA ASN A 104 -1.51 -15.87 -0.73
C ASN A 104 -3.03 -15.95 -0.88
N LYS A 105 -3.73 -14.80 -0.90
CA LYS A 105 -5.15 -14.70 -1.23
C LYS A 105 -5.33 -13.79 -2.45
N GLY A 106 -6.35 -14.04 -3.24
CA GLY A 106 -6.67 -13.20 -4.40
C GLY A 106 -8.03 -13.49 -4.99
N THR A 107 -8.26 -12.95 -6.18
CA THR A 107 -9.56 -13.02 -6.88
C THR A 107 -10.00 -14.47 -7.14
N THR A 108 -9.07 -15.38 -7.40
CA THR A 108 -9.37 -16.81 -7.58
C THR A 108 -10.01 -17.42 -6.34
N ASN A 109 -9.53 -17.08 -5.14
CA ASN A 109 -10.16 -17.54 -3.89
C ASN A 109 -11.57 -16.97 -3.76
N ALA A 110 -11.79 -15.70 -4.12
CA ALA A 110 -13.09 -15.05 -4.03
C ALA A 110 -14.12 -15.71 -4.96
N ILE A 111 -13.71 -15.98 -6.21
CA ILE A 111 -14.53 -16.68 -7.20
C ILE A 111 -14.85 -18.08 -6.69
N PHE A 112 -13.85 -18.82 -6.20
CA PHE A 112 -14.05 -20.17 -5.67
C PHE A 112 -15.03 -20.19 -4.50
N THR A 113 -14.86 -19.31 -3.50
CA THR A 113 -15.80 -19.19 -2.37
C THR A 113 -17.22 -18.88 -2.84
N MET A 114 -17.37 -17.99 -3.82
CA MET A 114 -18.68 -17.66 -4.38
C MET A 114 -19.31 -18.85 -5.12
N MET A 115 -18.53 -19.60 -5.91
CA MET A 115 -19.00 -20.80 -6.61
C MET A 115 -19.45 -21.88 -5.63
N MET A 116 -18.66 -22.14 -4.57
CA MET A 116 -19.02 -23.10 -3.52
C MET A 116 -20.33 -22.72 -2.82
N LEU A 117 -20.55 -21.42 -2.57
CA LEU A 117 -21.80 -20.92 -1.99
C LEU A 117 -22.99 -21.16 -2.93
N MET A 118 -22.83 -20.86 -4.22
CA MET A 118 -23.85 -21.09 -5.25
C MET A 118 -24.21 -22.57 -5.36
N GLU A 119 -23.21 -23.45 -5.45
CA GLU A 119 -23.39 -24.90 -5.53
C GLU A 119 -24.16 -25.43 -4.32
N ARG A 120 -23.78 -24.98 -3.12
CA ARG A 120 -24.46 -25.39 -1.88
C ARG A 120 -25.92 -24.95 -1.82
N CYS A 121 -26.24 -23.77 -2.32
CA CYS A 121 -27.63 -23.30 -2.40
C CYS A 121 -28.45 -24.12 -3.40
N ILE A 122 -27.87 -24.50 -4.54
CA ILE A 122 -28.51 -25.39 -5.53
C ILE A 122 -28.80 -26.76 -4.91
N GLU A 123 -27.80 -27.38 -4.25
CA GLU A 123 -27.95 -28.69 -3.59
C GLU A 123 -29.06 -28.69 -2.53
N THR A 124 -29.20 -27.58 -1.80
CA THR A 124 -30.15 -27.45 -0.69
C THR A 124 -31.48 -26.84 -1.10
N GLN A 125 -31.69 -26.58 -2.40
CA GLN A 125 -32.89 -25.93 -2.97
C GLN A 125 -33.25 -24.62 -2.25
N LYS A 126 -32.23 -23.81 -1.94
CA LYS A 126 -32.40 -22.49 -1.33
C LYS A 126 -32.06 -21.40 -2.32
N ASP A 127 -32.84 -20.33 -2.30
CA ASP A 127 -32.54 -19.12 -3.06
C ASP A 127 -31.28 -18.45 -2.53
N LEU A 128 -30.45 -17.96 -3.44
CA LEU A 128 -29.25 -17.19 -3.14
C LEU A 128 -29.38 -15.78 -3.72
N TYR A 129 -29.24 -14.78 -2.86
CA TYR A 129 -29.20 -13.37 -3.26
C TYR A 129 -27.80 -12.81 -3.03
N LEU A 130 -27.22 -12.17 -4.04
CA LEU A 130 -25.89 -11.57 -3.98
C LEU A 130 -25.99 -10.04 -4.08
N CYS A 131 -25.33 -9.34 -3.16
CA CYS A 131 -25.22 -7.89 -3.16
C CYS A 131 -23.75 -7.50 -3.32
N PHE A 132 -23.44 -6.73 -4.35
CA PHE A 132 -22.09 -6.21 -4.61
C PHE A 132 -22.03 -4.74 -4.20
N ILE A 133 -21.10 -4.43 -3.28
CA ILE A 133 -20.89 -3.08 -2.77
C ILE A 133 -19.50 -2.61 -3.23
N ASP A 134 -19.44 -1.46 -3.90
CA ASP A 134 -18.19 -0.82 -4.32
C ASP A 134 -18.07 0.60 -3.75
N TYR A 135 -16.91 0.91 -3.17
CA TYR A 135 -16.64 2.20 -2.55
C TYR A 135 -15.99 3.16 -3.55
N SER A 136 -16.71 4.21 -3.93
CA SER A 136 -16.16 5.24 -4.82
C SER A 136 -15.01 6.00 -4.16
N LYS A 137 -13.85 6.04 -4.84
CA LYS A 137 -12.65 6.77 -4.41
C LYS A 137 -12.18 6.40 -3.00
N ALA A 138 -12.27 5.12 -2.63
CA ALA A 138 -12.01 4.62 -1.26
C ALA A 138 -10.72 5.18 -0.61
N PHE A 139 -9.59 5.21 -1.32
CA PHE A 139 -8.33 5.73 -0.78
C PHE A 139 -8.36 7.24 -0.48
N TYR A 140 -9.15 8.03 -1.20
CA TYR A 140 -9.27 9.48 -0.99
C TYR A 140 -10.23 9.83 0.15
N LYS A 141 -11.08 8.87 0.58
CA LYS A 141 -12.11 9.07 1.60
C LYS A 141 -11.70 8.54 2.97
N VAL A 142 -10.46 8.08 3.13
CA VAL A 142 -9.95 7.57 4.40
C VAL A 142 -9.82 8.73 5.39
N ARG A 143 -10.48 8.62 6.55
CA ARG A 143 -10.31 9.56 7.66
C ARG A 143 -9.02 9.23 8.39
N HIS A 144 -7.97 10.00 8.12
CA HIS A 144 -6.63 9.75 8.66
C HIS A 144 -6.59 9.75 10.20
N GLU A 145 -7.34 10.62 10.85
CA GLU A 145 -7.42 10.67 12.32
C GLU A 145 -7.91 9.35 12.91
N GLU A 146 -9.00 8.80 12.37
CA GLU A 146 -9.56 7.51 12.80
C GLU A 146 -8.60 6.36 12.47
N LEU A 147 -7.98 6.37 11.30
CA LEU A 147 -6.98 5.37 10.92
C LEU A 147 -5.84 5.34 11.94
N PHE A 148 -5.31 6.51 12.32
CA PHE A 148 -4.22 6.58 13.30
C PHE A 148 -4.68 6.19 14.70
N HIS A 149 -5.93 6.48 15.09
CA HIS A 149 -6.49 6.01 16.36
C HIS A 149 -6.62 4.48 16.39
N ILE A 150 -7.03 3.85 15.28
CA ILE A 150 -7.07 2.38 15.18
C ILE A 150 -5.66 1.81 15.30
N LEU A 151 -4.70 2.35 14.56
CA LEU A 151 -3.31 1.86 14.62
C LEU A 151 -2.70 2.03 16.02
N ASP A 152 -3.02 3.12 16.73
CA ASP A 152 -2.57 3.34 18.11
C ASP A 152 -3.18 2.29 19.06
N SER A 153 -4.47 1.98 18.90
CA SER A 153 -5.15 0.93 19.69
C SER A 153 -4.62 -0.49 19.45
N LEU A 154 -3.96 -0.72 18.31
CA LEU A 154 -3.28 -1.98 17.97
C LEU A 154 -1.81 -2.02 18.45
N ASP A 155 -1.43 -1.10 19.33
CA ASP A 155 -0.08 -0.99 19.89
C ASP A 155 1.00 -0.86 18.80
N ILE A 156 0.72 -0.17 17.70
CA ILE A 156 1.75 0.12 16.69
C ILE A 156 2.78 1.08 17.28
N ASP A 157 4.07 0.83 17.01
CA ASP A 157 5.16 1.62 17.57
C ASP A 157 5.02 3.12 17.24
N GLY A 158 5.18 3.98 18.24
CA GLY A 158 5.01 5.43 18.09
C GLY A 158 5.95 6.06 17.06
N LYS A 159 7.17 5.53 16.86
CA LYS A 159 8.07 5.99 15.80
C LYS A 159 7.54 5.60 14.42
N ASP A 160 6.99 4.40 14.26
CA ASP A 160 6.34 3.97 13.02
C ASP A 160 5.16 4.91 12.69
N LEU A 161 4.29 5.18 13.67
CA LEU A 161 3.16 6.10 13.53
C LEU A 161 3.59 7.52 13.19
N ARG A 162 4.65 8.03 13.84
CA ARG A 162 5.19 9.37 13.57
C ARG A 162 5.63 9.51 12.11
N ILE A 163 6.37 8.54 11.57
CA ILE A 163 6.81 8.57 10.17
C ILE A 163 5.61 8.51 9.21
N LEU A 164 4.61 7.68 9.51
CA LEU A 164 3.39 7.58 8.69
C LEU A 164 2.56 8.87 8.71
N LYS A 165 2.44 9.53 9.86
CA LYS A 165 1.77 10.83 9.99
C LYS A 165 2.46 11.89 9.13
N THR A 166 3.78 12.03 9.24
CA THR A 166 4.55 12.98 8.42
C THR A 166 4.32 12.77 6.92
N ASN A 167 4.22 11.52 6.47
CA ASN A 167 3.97 11.20 5.07
C ASN A 167 2.51 11.41 4.62
N SER A 168 1.53 11.28 5.52
CA SER A 168 0.10 11.32 5.17
C SER A 168 -0.47 12.74 5.02
N TYR A 169 0.18 13.73 5.63
CA TYR A 169 -0.21 15.15 5.57
C TYR A 169 0.69 16.00 4.64
N SER A 170 1.56 15.35 3.86
CA SER A 170 2.41 15.99 2.84
C SER A 170 1.79 15.84 1.46
#